data_AF-A0A4W5P9T7-F1
#
_entry.id   AF-A0A4W5P9T7-F1
#
_cell.length_a   1.000
_cell.length_b   1.000
_cell.length_c   1.000
_cell.angle_alpha   90.00
_cell.angle_beta   90.00
_cell.angle_gamma   90.00
#
_symmetry.space_group_name_H-M   'P 1'
#
loop_
_entity.id
_entity.type
_entity.pdbx_description
1 polymer ?
#
loop_
_entity_poly.entity_id
_entity_poly.type
_entity_poly.pdbx_seq_one_letter_code
_entity_poly.pdbx_strand_id
1 'polypeptide(L)'
;MLDLGAAKKQTPVCVEVLPQRPGFRHHRKEKYVCRDALSRQSTECSEVQEVSQSQLQQPRVKPNGSTVETPSHHDLHRELLVSTKRGLLPGEKPELKRVLEQRRLEQHREKELALQPPLELETELRKRQQILLEYEQEEIRRREEQEREVPEFVRVKDNLRRTQMSGQ
;
A
#
# COMPACT_ATOMS: atom_id res chain seq x y z
N MET A 1 -25.23 -5.12 -64.36
CA MET A 1 -24.28 -5.84 -63.50
C MET A 1 -23.35 -4.85 -62.85
N LEU A 2 -23.57 -4.51 -61.58
CA LEU A 2 -22.55 -4.02 -60.65
C LEU A 2 -23.07 -4.35 -59.24
N ASP A 3 -22.70 -5.51 -58.72
CA ASP A 3 -22.87 -5.86 -57.31
C ASP A 3 -21.79 -5.15 -56.50
N LEU A 4 -22.19 -4.26 -55.60
CA LEU A 4 -21.32 -3.67 -54.59
C LEU A 4 -21.64 -4.37 -53.27
N GLY A 5 -20.83 -5.39 -52.98
CA GLY A 5 -20.95 -6.24 -51.81
C GLY A 5 -20.86 -5.46 -50.50
N ALA A 6 -21.76 -5.80 -49.57
CA ALA A 6 -21.76 -5.33 -48.20
C ALA A 6 -20.52 -5.87 -47.46
N ALA A 7 -19.51 -5.02 -47.26
CA ALA A 7 -18.38 -5.32 -46.40
C ALA A 7 -18.82 -5.27 -44.93
N LYS A 8 -19.17 -6.43 -44.37
CA LYS A 8 -19.32 -6.65 -42.93
C LYS A 8 -17.94 -6.44 -42.28
N LYS A 9 -17.67 -5.26 -41.73
CA LYS A 9 -16.51 -5.06 -40.86
C LYS A 9 -16.82 -5.69 -39.50
N GLN A 10 -16.32 -6.90 -39.32
CA GLN A 10 -16.29 -7.60 -38.05
C GLN A 10 -15.28 -6.86 -37.16
N THR A 11 -15.76 -6.22 -36.10
CA THR A 11 -14.91 -5.70 -35.04
C THR A 11 -14.35 -6.90 -34.26
N PRO A 12 -13.02 -7.06 -34.14
CA PRO A 12 -12.48 -8.04 -33.23
C PRO A 12 -12.80 -7.59 -31.80
N VAL A 13 -13.48 -8.46 -31.05
CA VAL A 13 -13.59 -8.33 -29.61
C VAL A 13 -12.18 -8.46 -29.05
N CYS A 14 -11.60 -7.35 -28.64
CA CYS A 14 -10.39 -7.35 -27.83
C CYS A 14 -10.76 -7.96 -26.47
N VAL A 15 -10.52 -9.26 -26.29
CA VAL A 15 -10.42 -9.84 -24.97
C VAL A 15 -9.10 -9.33 -24.40
N GLU A 16 -9.16 -8.26 -23.60
CA GLU A 16 -8.04 -7.91 -22.75
C GLU A 16 -7.81 -9.06 -21.77
N VAL A 17 -6.86 -9.93 -22.11
CA VAL A 17 -6.20 -10.78 -21.13
C VAL A 17 -5.42 -9.84 -20.23
N LEU A 18 -6.05 -9.46 -19.13
CA LEU A 18 -5.45 -8.68 -18.06
C LEU A 18 -4.08 -9.29 -17.71
N PRO A 19 -2.97 -8.52 -17.75
CA PRO A 19 -1.70 -9.02 -17.27
C PRO A 19 -1.87 -9.29 -15.77
N GLN A 20 -1.89 -10.58 -15.40
CA GLN A 20 -1.84 -11.00 -14.01
C GLN A 20 -0.54 -10.43 -13.42
N ARG A 21 -0.69 -9.39 -12.60
CA ARG A 21 0.40 -8.85 -11.81
C ARG A 21 0.98 -10.00 -10.97
N PRO A 22 2.31 -10.22 -10.96
CA PRO A 22 2.92 -11.14 -10.02
C PRO A 22 2.57 -10.67 -8.62
N GLY A 23 1.66 -11.39 -7.97
CA GLY A 23 1.29 -11.11 -6.58
C GLY A 23 2.55 -11.17 -5.74
N PHE A 24 2.82 -10.10 -4.99
CA PHE A 24 3.78 -10.14 -3.90
C PHE A 24 3.30 -11.21 -2.92
N ARG A 25 3.90 -12.39 -2.99
CA ARG A 25 3.69 -13.43 -2.00
C ARG A 25 4.14 -12.86 -0.67
N HIS A 26 3.22 -12.75 0.27
CA HIS A 26 3.57 -12.53 1.67
C HIS A 26 4.31 -13.78 2.15
N HIS A 27 5.63 -13.67 2.20
CA HIS A 27 6.48 -14.61 2.90
C HIS A 27 6.04 -14.58 4.36
N ARG A 28 5.22 -15.56 4.76
CA ARG A 28 4.90 -15.85 6.15
C ARG A 28 6.22 -16.21 6.83
N LYS A 29 6.90 -15.23 7.43
CA LYS A 29 8.00 -15.51 8.35
C LYS A 29 7.38 -16.24 9.53
N GLU A 30 7.62 -17.54 9.54
CA GLU A 30 7.31 -18.40 10.66
C GLU A 30 7.89 -17.80 11.93
N LYS A 31 7.10 -17.91 12.99
CA LYS A 31 7.37 -17.33 14.30
C LYS A 31 8.76 -17.77 14.75
N TYR A 32 9.70 -16.83 14.88
CA TYR A 32 10.82 -17.02 15.78
C TYR A 32 10.22 -17.11 17.18
N VAL A 33 10.06 -18.34 17.66
CA VAL A 33 9.84 -18.64 19.06
C VAL A 33 11.15 -18.30 19.75
N CYS A 34 11.22 -17.11 20.36
CA CYS A 34 12.17 -16.91 21.45
C CYS A 34 11.78 -17.92 22.53
N ARG A 35 12.57 -18.98 22.69
CA ARG A 35 12.61 -19.71 23.95
C ARG A 35 13.16 -18.73 24.98
N ASP A 36 12.27 -18.09 25.73
CA ASP A 36 12.65 -17.45 26.99
C ASP A 36 13.12 -18.56 27.93
N ALA A 37 14.45 -18.70 28.00
CA ALA A 37 15.09 -19.57 28.96
C ALA A 37 15.06 -18.87 30.33
N LEU A 38 14.13 -19.35 31.18
CA LEU A 38 14.27 -19.55 32.62
C LEU A 38 14.46 -18.24 33.43
N SER A 39 13.38 -17.73 34.02
CA SER A 39 12.93 -18.15 35.35
C SER A 39 14.09 -18.38 36.31
N ARG A 40 14.45 -17.29 37.00
CA ARG A 40 15.24 -17.30 38.23
C ARG A 40 14.55 -18.19 39.26
N GLN A 41 15.13 -19.34 39.57
CA GLN A 41 15.02 -19.94 40.89
C GLN A 41 16.39 -20.34 41.36
N SER A 42 16.74 -19.80 42.53
CA SER A 42 17.92 -20.13 43.30
C SER A 42 17.94 -21.61 43.63
N THR A 43 19.08 -22.26 43.41
CA THR A 43 19.55 -23.37 44.23
C THR A 43 21.07 -23.50 44.07
N GLU A 44 21.77 -23.27 45.18
CA GLU A 44 22.88 -24.06 45.73
C GLU A 44 24.00 -24.61 44.81
N CYS A 45 25.22 -24.34 45.26
CA CYS A 45 26.53 -24.90 44.91
C CYS A 45 26.55 -26.14 44.01
N SER A 46 27.23 -26.04 42.87
CA SER A 46 28.06 -27.15 42.39
C SER A 46 29.19 -26.63 41.51
N GLU A 47 30.41 -26.89 41.97
CA GLU A 47 31.65 -26.82 41.21
C GLU A 47 31.55 -27.77 40.01
N VAL A 48 31.78 -27.29 38.78
CA VAL A 48 32.20 -28.14 37.65
C VAL A 48 32.90 -27.30 36.58
N GLN A 49 34.24 -27.39 36.62
CA GLN A 49 35.12 -27.64 35.48
C GLN A 49 34.99 -26.75 34.23
N GLU A 50 35.91 -25.78 34.15
CA GLU A 50 36.44 -25.18 32.92
C GLU A 50 36.76 -26.27 31.88
N VAL A 51 35.87 -26.45 30.89
CA VAL A 51 36.17 -27.19 29.66
C VAL A 51 36.47 -26.18 28.57
N SER A 52 37.77 -26.05 28.30
CA SER A 52 38.43 -25.32 27.23
C SER A 52 37.60 -25.19 25.93
N GLN A 53 36.96 -24.04 25.73
CA GLN A 53 36.36 -23.63 24.45
C GLN A 53 37.40 -23.11 23.42
N SER A 54 38.69 -23.40 23.61
CA SER A 54 39.75 -23.01 22.67
C SER A 54 39.90 -23.95 21.47
N GLN A 55 39.13 -25.03 21.38
CA GLN A 55 39.18 -25.96 20.26
C GLN A 55 37.94 -25.85 19.39
N LEU A 56 37.81 -24.85 18.49
CA LEU A 56 36.93 -25.00 17.32
C LEU A 56 37.16 -24.01 16.15
N GLN A 57 38.20 -23.16 16.14
CA GLN A 57 38.50 -22.33 14.96
C GLN A 57 39.98 -22.41 14.59
N GLN A 58 40.29 -23.30 13.65
CA GLN A 58 41.54 -23.32 12.92
C GLN A 58 41.72 -21.98 12.17
N PRO A 59 42.81 -21.22 12.35
CA PRO A 59 43.05 -20.01 11.59
C PRO A 59 43.28 -20.33 10.12
N ARG A 60 42.44 -19.79 9.22
CA ARG A 60 42.69 -19.82 7.77
C ARG A 60 43.82 -18.84 7.45
N VAL A 61 45.05 -19.34 7.39
CA VAL A 61 46.23 -18.56 7.00
C VAL A 61 46.17 -18.28 5.48
N LYS A 62 46.21 -17.00 5.09
CA LYS A 62 46.46 -16.58 3.70
C LYS A 62 47.98 -16.59 3.43
N PRO A 63 48.45 -16.79 2.18
CA PRO A 63 49.86 -17.06 1.87
C PRO A 63 50.85 -15.88 2.07
N ASN A 64 50.49 -14.86 2.86
CA ASN A 64 51.25 -13.61 2.99
C ASN A 64 51.74 -13.34 4.42
N GLY A 65 51.75 -14.34 5.30
CA GLY A 65 52.46 -14.28 6.60
C GLY A 65 51.96 -13.24 7.62
N SER A 66 50.85 -12.54 7.36
CA SER A 66 50.20 -11.68 8.36
C SER A 66 49.17 -12.50 9.11
N THR A 67 49.47 -12.83 10.37
CA THR A 67 48.50 -13.39 11.31
C THR A 67 47.43 -12.33 11.52
N VAL A 68 46.23 -12.56 10.97
CA VAL A 68 45.05 -11.81 11.39
C VAL A 68 44.72 -12.35 12.78
N GLU A 69 45.33 -11.74 13.81
CA GLU A 69 44.95 -11.95 15.20
C GLU A 69 43.45 -11.67 15.27
N THR A 70 42.66 -12.71 15.55
CA THR A 70 41.24 -12.53 15.82
C THR A 70 41.13 -11.68 17.08
N PRO A 71 40.39 -10.56 17.06
CA PRO A 71 40.26 -9.70 18.23
C PRO A 71 39.87 -10.52 19.46
N SER A 72 40.57 -10.30 20.57
CA SER A 72 40.18 -10.90 21.84
C SER A 72 38.74 -10.52 22.17
N HIS A 73 38.01 -11.40 22.84
CA HIS A 73 36.64 -11.12 23.28
C HIS A 73 36.52 -9.78 24.02
N HIS A 74 37.55 -9.43 24.82
CA HIS A 74 37.61 -8.16 25.53
C HIS A 74 37.71 -6.95 24.58
N ASP A 75 38.44 -7.06 23.47
CA ASP A 75 38.60 -5.98 22.50
C ASP A 75 37.32 -5.76 21.70
N LEU A 76 36.65 -6.86 21.33
CA LEU A 76 35.32 -6.79 20.73
C LEU A 76 34.30 -6.14 21.68
N HIS A 77 34.31 -6.52 22.97
CA HIS A 77 33.45 -5.90 23.98
C HIS A 77 33.70 -4.39 24.10
N ARG A 78 34.97 -3.99 24.11
CA ARG A 78 35.38 -2.58 24.15
C ARG A 78 34.90 -1.83 22.90
N GLU A 79 35.07 -2.40 21.72
CA GLU A 79 34.64 -1.80 20.46
C GLU A 79 33.11 -1.63 20.39
N LEU A 80 32.34 -2.63 20.83
CA LEU A 80 30.87 -2.56 20.90
C LEU A 80 30.39 -1.47 21.86
N LEU A 81 31.02 -1.34 23.03
CA LEU A 81 30.69 -0.26 23.98
C LEU A 81 31.00 1.13 23.40
N VAL A 82 32.14 1.27 22.73
CA VAL A 82 32.57 2.55 22.14
C VAL A 82 31.68 2.93 20.95
N SER A 83 31.36 1.97 20.09
CA SER A 83 30.49 2.20 18.92
C SER A 83 29.06 2.55 19.32
N THR A 84 28.52 1.90 20.35
CA THR A 84 27.21 2.23 20.93
C THR A 84 27.21 3.64 21.52
N LYS A 85 28.22 3.99 22.33
CA LYS A 85 28.35 5.33 22.94
C LYS A 85 28.53 6.45 21.92
N ARG A 86 29.20 6.16 20.79
CA ARG A 86 29.44 7.11 19.71
C ARG A 86 28.33 7.13 18.65
N GLY A 87 27.30 6.29 18.79
CA GLY A 87 26.23 6.17 17.79
C GLY A 87 26.73 5.70 16.42
N LEU A 88 27.86 4.99 16.38
CA LEU A 88 28.49 4.47 15.16
C LEU A 88 27.90 3.13 14.72
N LEU A 89 27.28 2.38 15.64
CA LEU A 89 26.40 1.29 15.23
C LEU A 89 25.21 1.88 14.47
N PRO A 90 24.66 1.18 13.47
CA PRO A 90 23.35 1.47 12.90
C PRO A 90 22.27 1.31 13.97
N GLY A 91 22.24 2.23 14.93
CA GLY A 91 21.16 2.38 15.88
C GLY A 91 20.00 2.97 15.11
N GLU A 92 18.87 2.27 15.14
CA GLU A 92 17.61 2.89 14.77
C GLU A 92 17.50 4.21 15.54
N LYS A 93 17.16 5.30 14.83
CA LYS A 93 16.90 6.59 15.49
C LYS A 93 15.94 6.31 16.65
N PRO A 94 16.16 6.90 17.84
CA PRO A 94 15.21 6.73 18.92
C PRO A 94 13.83 7.14 18.43
N GLU A 95 12.79 6.41 18.87
CA GLU A 95 11.45 6.49 18.30
C GLU A 95 10.97 7.94 18.10
N LEU A 96 11.20 8.79 19.11
CA LEU A 96 10.83 10.20 19.06
C LEU A 96 11.50 10.96 17.89
N LYS A 97 12.80 10.77 17.65
CA LYS A 97 13.51 11.44 16.54
C LYS A 97 12.98 10.95 15.19
N ARG A 98 12.70 9.65 15.07
CA ARG A 98 12.13 9.04 13.87
C ARG A 98 10.74 9.61 13.57
N VAL A 99 9.88 9.69 14.58
CA VAL A 99 8.52 10.23 14.44
C VAL A 99 8.52 11.73 14.13
N LEU A 100 9.40 12.52 14.75
CA LEU A 100 9.50 13.95 14.45
C LEU A 100 10.00 14.22 13.02
N GLU A 101 10.98 13.47 12.54
CA GLU A 101 11.46 13.56 11.16
C GLU A 101 10.38 13.13 10.17
N GLN A 102 9.72 11.99 10.43
CA GLN A 102 8.58 11.54 9.64
C GLN A 102 7.50 12.61 9.56
N ARG A 103 7.09 13.18 10.70
CA ARG A 103 6.07 14.22 10.75
C ARG A 103 6.48 15.47 9.97
N ARG A 104 7.76 15.86 10.04
CA ARG A 104 8.28 16.99 9.27
C ARG A 104 8.20 16.74 7.76
N LEU A 105 8.54 15.54 7.30
CA LEU A 105 8.45 15.16 5.89
C LEU A 105 7.00 15.10 5.40
N GLU A 106 6.10 14.52 6.21
CA GLU A 106 4.67 14.46 5.90
C GLU A 106 4.06 15.86 5.78
N GLN A 107 4.37 16.76 6.72
CA GLN A 107 3.91 18.16 6.66
C GLN A 107 4.42 18.89 5.42
N HIS A 108 5.67 18.65 5.01
CA HIS A 108 6.21 19.25 3.79
C HIS A 108 5.47 18.73 2.55
N ARG A 109 5.29 17.42 2.46
CA ARG A 109 4.57 16.76 1.38
C ARG A 109 3.12 17.22 1.29
N GLU A 110 2.43 17.35 2.42
CA GLU A 110 1.04 17.83 2.48
C GLU A 110 0.94 19.28 1.98
N LYS A 111 1.88 20.15 2.39
CA LYS A 111 1.95 21.53 1.87
C LYS A 111 2.20 21.57 0.36
N GLU A 112 3.09 20.74 -0.15
CA GLU A 112 3.34 20.66 -1.60
C GLU A 112 2.10 20.17 -2.35
N LEU A 113 1.41 19.14 -1.86
CA LEU A 113 0.18 18.63 -2.46
C LEU A 113 -0.97 19.65 -2.39
N ALA A 114 -1.08 20.42 -1.30
CA ALA A 114 -2.09 21.47 -1.16
C ALA A 114 -1.86 22.65 -2.12
N LEU A 115 -0.60 22.89 -2.52
CA LEU A 115 -0.24 23.89 -3.53
C LEU A 115 -0.34 23.33 -4.95
N GLN A 116 -0.41 22.02 -5.14
CA GLN A 116 -0.54 21.45 -6.46
C GLN A 116 -1.94 21.74 -7.03
N PRO A 117 -2.02 22.21 -8.29
CA PRO A 117 -3.29 22.30 -8.96
C PRO A 117 -3.92 20.90 -9.10
N PRO A 118 -5.26 20.83 -9.19
CA PRO A 118 -5.94 19.56 -9.44
C PRO A 118 -5.35 18.85 -10.66
N LEU A 119 -5.20 17.53 -10.56
CA LEU A 119 -4.62 16.74 -11.64
C LEU A 119 -5.52 16.84 -12.89
N GLU A 120 -4.93 16.79 -14.09
CA GLU A 120 -5.71 16.85 -15.34
C GLU A 120 -6.89 15.86 -15.35
N LEU A 121 -6.66 14.63 -14.89
CA LEU A 121 -7.70 13.62 -14.74
C LEU A 121 -8.82 14.05 -13.77
N GLU A 122 -8.47 14.68 -12.66
CA GLU A 122 -9.44 15.18 -11.67
C GLU A 122 -10.29 16.30 -12.28
N THR A 123 -9.68 17.19 -13.05
CA THR A 123 -10.41 18.25 -13.77
C THR A 123 -11.36 17.68 -14.82
N GLU A 124 -10.92 16.67 -15.57
CA GLU A 124 -11.74 16.01 -16.58
C GLU A 124 -12.92 15.26 -15.97
N LEU A 125 -12.71 14.57 -14.83
CA LEU A 125 -13.80 13.94 -14.09
C LEU A 125 -14.83 14.95 -13.60
N ARG A 126 -14.39 16.09 -13.06
CA ARG A 126 -15.32 17.18 -12.66
C ARG A 126 -16.13 17.70 -13.83
N LYS A 127 -15.49 17.94 -14.98
CA LYS A 127 -16.17 18.38 -16.20
C LYS A 127 -17.24 17.38 -16.65
N ARG A 128 -16.90 16.09 -16.68
CA ARG A 128 -17.86 15.04 -17.05
C ARG A 128 -19.03 14.95 -16.08
N GLN A 129 -18.77 15.04 -14.78
CA GLN A 129 -19.85 15.08 -13.78
C GLN A 129 -20.77 16.28 -13.97
N GLN A 130 -20.20 17.46 -14.23
CA GLN A 130 -20.99 18.65 -14.52
C GLN A 130 -21.88 18.47 -15.77
N ILE A 131 -21.32 17.95 -16.86
CA ILE A 131 -22.08 17.68 -18.10
C ILE A 131 -23.23 16.69 -17.83
N LEU A 132 -23.00 15.65 -17.05
CA LEU A 132 -24.04 14.68 -16.70
C LEU A 132 -25.18 15.32 -15.89
N LEU A 133 -24.85 16.18 -14.92
CA LEU A 133 -25.84 16.91 -14.13
C LEU A 133 -26.65 17.90 -14.98
N GLU A 134 -26.01 18.58 -15.91
CA GLU A 134 -26.67 19.48 -16.86
C GLU A 134 -27.61 18.71 -17.79
N TYR A 135 -27.18 17.55 -18.28
CA TYR A 135 -27.99 16.67 -19.12
C TYR A 135 -29.20 16.10 -18.38
N GLU A 136 -29.03 15.66 -17.13
CA GLU A 136 -30.13 15.18 -16.29
C GLU A 136 -31.17 16.28 -16.07
N GLN A 137 -30.73 17.50 -15.76
CA GLN A 137 -31.64 18.65 -15.62
C GLN A 137 -32.35 19.01 -16.93
N GLU A 138 -31.66 18.94 -18.07
CA GLU A 138 -32.27 19.20 -19.37
C GLU A 138 -33.32 18.14 -19.72
N GLU A 139 -33.06 16.87 -19.44
CA GLU A 139 -34.06 15.81 -19.65
C GLU A 139 -35.28 15.98 -18.73
N ILE A 140 -35.08 16.42 -17.49
CA ILE A 140 -36.20 16.79 -16.60
C ILE A 140 -36.99 17.96 -17.19
N ARG A 141 -36.33 19.05 -17.59
CA ARG A 141 -36.99 20.21 -18.22
C ARG A 141 -37.79 19.82 -19.46
N ARG A 142 -37.17 19.05 -20.36
CA ARG A 142 -37.81 18.57 -21.59
C ARG A 142 -39.05 17.72 -21.31
N ARG A 143 -38.97 16.85 -20.30
CA ARG A 143 -40.13 16.06 -19.86
C ARG A 143 -41.23 16.95 -19.28
N GLU A 144 -40.88 17.90 -18.43
CA GLU A 144 -41.84 18.85 -17.86
C GLU A 144 -42.51 19.70 -18.94
N GLU A 145 -41.76 20.18 -19.94
CA GLU A 145 -42.30 20.93 -21.08
C GLU A 145 -43.28 20.09 -21.89
N GLN A 146 -42.94 18.83 -22.19
CA GLN A 146 -43.83 17.91 -22.87
C GLN A 146 -45.09 17.62 -22.05
N GLU A 147 -44.97 17.52 -20.72
CA GLU A 147 -46.12 17.39 -19.82
C GLU A 147 -46.97 18.67 -19.73
N ARG A 148 -46.38 19.87 -19.92
CA ARG A 148 -47.12 21.14 -19.97
C ARG A 148 -47.91 21.32 -21.25
N GLU A 149 -47.43 20.78 -22.38
CA GLU A 149 -48.16 20.80 -23.66
C GLU A 149 -49.44 19.96 -23.59
N VAL A 150 -49.45 18.91 -22.75
CA VAL A 150 -50.64 18.08 -22.53
C VAL A 150 -51.63 18.79 -21.61
N PRO A 151 -52.92 18.93 -22.02
CA PRO A 151 -53.95 19.52 -21.17
C PRO A 151 -54.08 18.82 -19.82
N GLU A 152 -54.28 19.62 -18.77
CA GLU A 152 -54.25 19.16 -17.37
C GLU A 152 -55.22 17.99 -17.10
N PHE A 153 -56.46 18.07 -17.61
CA PHE A 153 -57.46 17.03 -17.39
C PHE A 153 -57.06 15.66 -17.98
N VAL A 154 -56.28 15.65 -19.07
CA VAL A 154 -55.73 14.41 -19.66
C VAL A 154 -54.63 13.87 -18.74
N ARG A 155 -53.71 14.74 -18.32
CA ARG A 155 -52.63 14.41 -17.38
C ARG A 155 -53.16 13.82 -16.07
N VAL A 156 -54.14 14.47 -15.45
CA VAL A 156 -54.77 14.05 -14.19
C VAL A 156 -55.47 12.70 -14.36
N LYS A 157 -56.19 12.49 -15.47
CA LYS A 157 -56.85 11.20 -15.77
C LYS A 157 -55.84 10.06 -15.91
N ASP A 158 -54.73 10.26 -16.61
CA ASP A 158 -53.70 9.23 -16.77
C ASP A 158 -52.95 8.95 -15.46
N ASN A 159 -52.70 9.97 -14.64
CA ASN A 159 -52.14 9.80 -13.29
C ASN A 159 -53.07 8.99 -12.38
N LEU A 160 -54.37 9.30 -12.38
CA LEU A 160 -55.35 8.55 -11.62
C LEU A 160 -55.39 7.08 -12.08
N ARG A 161 -55.31 6.82 -13.40
CA ARG A 161 -55.23 5.45 -13.93
C ARG A 161 -53.97 4.73 -13.41
N ARG A 162 -52.78 5.34 -13.47
CA ARG A 162 -51.52 4.72 -13.01
C ARG A 162 -51.53 4.36 -11.51
N THR A 163 -52.08 5.23 -10.67
CA THR A 163 -52.16 4.97 -9.22
C THR A 163 -53.19 3.88 -8.88
N GLN A 164 -54.30 3.79 -9.64
CA GLN A 164 -55.30 2.73 -9.45
C GLN A 164 -54.75 1.32 -9.74
N MET A 165 -53.81 1.19 -10.69
CA MET A 165 -53.26 -0.13 -11.08
C MET A 165 -52.06 -0.58 -10.24
N SER A 166 -51.48 0.30 -9.42
CA SER A 166 -50.33 -0.01 -8.55
C SER A 166 -50.73 -0.44 -7.13
N GLY A 167 -52.03 -0.53 -6.85
CA GLY A 167 -52.60 -0.96 -5.57
C GLY A 167 -53.18 -2.38 -5.53
N GLN A 168 -52.85 -3.25 -6.50
CA GLN A 168 -53.18 -4.69 -6.48
C GLN A 168 -51.91 -5.53 -6.41
#